data_AF-A0A3C1S8Y2-F1
#
_entry.id   AF-A0A3C1S8Y2-F1
#
_cell.length_a   1.000
_cell.length_b   1.000
_cell.length_c   1.000
_cell.angle_alpha   90.00
_cell.angle_beta   90.00
_cell.angle_gamma   90.00
#
_symmetry.space_group_name_H-M   'P 1'
#
loop_
_entity.id
_entity.type
_entity.pdbx_description
1 polymer ?
#
loop_
_entity_poly.entity_id
_entity_poly.type
_entity_poly.pdbx_seq_one_letter_code
_entity_poly.pdbx_strand_id
1 'polypeptide(L)'
;PEYKLLGILHQKVGMDYVHTIVIPEVESVLRVLVGTMEAEEVYKTEKSIYENALNQAVERVAQRFVNVDVVIIKKIDMPDSVEKAIREKIEQKHIAEAHIFRIEREKLEAERRRIEAEGMKAYNDILASSLSGDVLQWMGINATLELSKSDNSKVVIIGNPKDGLPIIGAIPMDGDIGKLKQVKSPTEKKQNPVSPENKAETPTSKLPQSAEKTGEKTGNAALPEAKKESSQK
;
A
#
# COMPACT_ATOMS: atom_id res chain seq x y z
N PRO A 1 25.31 6.50 46.89
CA PRO A 1 26.75 6.43 47.27
C PRO A 1 26.96 5.32 48.32
N GLU A 2 28.14 4.68 48.37
CA GLU A 2 28.40 3.68 49.42
C GLU A 2 28.74 4.34 50.75
N TYR A 3 27.87 4.18 51.75
CA TYR A 3 28.04 4.78 53.09
C TYR A 3 29.38 4.42 53.76
N LYS A 4 29.96 3.24 53.46
CA LYS A 4 31.26 2.81 53.98
C LYS A 4 32.46 3.56 53.38
N LEU A 5 32.30 4.11 52.17
CA LEU A 5 33.38 4.75 51.39
C LEU A 5 33.16 6.26 51.22
N LEU A 6 32.12 6.81 51.87
CA LEU A 6 31.72 8.21 51.80
C LEU A 6 32.86 9.21 52.12
N GLY A 7 33.73 8.88 53.07
CA GLY A 7 34.92 9.69 53.38
C GLY A 7 35.92 9.76 52.23
N ILE A 8 36.16 8.64 51.54
CA ILE A 8 37.08 8.57 50.38
C ILE A 8 36.47 9.29 49.18
N LEU A 9 35.17 9.13 48.95
CA LEU A 9 34.44 9.84 47.90
C LEU A 9 34.54 11.36 48.11
N HIS A 10 34.22 11.84 49.32
CA HIS A 10 34.29 13.27 49.64
C HIS A 10 35.71 13.83 49.53
N GLN A 11 36.73 13.06 49.91
CA GLN A 11 38.13 13.49 49.86
C GLN A 11 38.74 13.50 48.45
N LYS A 12 38.28 12.62 47.54
CA LYS A 12 38.77 12.54 46.15
C LYS A 12 37.96 13.34 45.13
N VAL A 13 36.70 13.64 45.44
CA VAL A 13 35.72 14.16 44.46
C VAL A 13 34.94 15.37 44.99
N GLY A 14 34.74 15.45 46.31
CA GLY A 14 33.89 16.47 46.92
C GLY A 14 32.40 16.12 46.91
N MET A 15 31.57 17.10 47.23
CA MET A 15 30.11 16.94 47.33
C MET A 15 29.43 16.76 45.96
N ASP A 16 30.02 17.29 44.89
CA ASP A 16 29.47 17.23 43.53
C ASP A 16 30.02 16.04 42.71
N TYR A 17 29.87 14.84 43.27
CA TYR A 17 30.21 13.60 42.56
C TYR A 17 29.26 13.33 41.38
N VAL A 18 28.09 13.96 41.34
CA VAL A 18 27.10 13.77 40.26
C VAL A 18 27.58 14.41 38.97
N HIS A 19 27.96 15.69 38.98
CA HIS A 19 28.47 16.37 37.78
C HIS A 19 29.95 16.05 37.50
N THR A 20 30.73 15.66 38.51
CA THR A 20 32.17 15.35 38.34
C THR A 20 32.44 13.92 37.86
N ILE A 21 31.57 12.95 38.19
CA ILE A 21 31.79 11.53 37.88
C ILE A 21 30.62 10.89 37.14
N VAL A 22 29.41 10.96 37.72
CA VAL A 22 28.27 10.16 37.20
C VAL A 22 27.91 10.58 35.78
N ILE A 23 27.75 11.88 35.54
CA ILE A 23 27.40 12.39 34.20
C ILE A 23 28.55 12.17 33.19
N PRO A 24 29.81 12.56 33.46
CA PRO A 24 30.91 12.37 32.49
C PRO A 24 31.18 10.90 32.11
N GLU A 25 31.04 9.95 33.04
CA GLU A 25 31.28 8.54 32.75
C GLU A 25 30.15 7.92 31.90
N VAL A 26 28.88 8.29 32.18
CA VAL A 26 27.74 7.91 31.35
C VAL A 26 27.83 8.54 29.95
N GLU A 27 28.17 9.83 29.86
CA GLU A 27 28.40 10.52 28.58
C GLU A 27 29.55 9.89 27.78
N SER A 28 30.63 9.46 28.44
CA SER A 28 31.78 8.80 27.81
C SER A 28 31.35 7.50 27.11
N VAL A 29 30.59 6.64 27.80
CA VAL A 29 30.11 5.37 27.21
C VAL A 29 29.08 5.62 26.12
N LEU A 30 28.11 6.52 26.33
CA LEU A 30 27.10 6.87 25.32
C LEU A 30 27.73 7.49 24.07
N ARG A 31 28.79 8.30 24.20
CA ARG A 31 29.52 8.89 23.06
C ARG A 31 30.20 7.81 22.22
N VAL A 32 30.82 6.82 22.85
CA VAL A 32 31.40 5.67 22.14
C VAL A 32 30.32 4.87 21.43
N LEU A 33 29.21 4.57 22.11
CA LEU A 33 28.08 3.86 21.50
C LEU A 33 27.55 4.59 20.26
N VAL A 34 27.13 5.85 20.39
CA VAL A 34 26.56 6.63 19.29
C VAL A 34 27.55 6.82 18.14
N GLY A 35 28.86 6.88 18.42
CA GLY A 35 29.90 6.91 17.39
C GLY A 35 30.07 5.61 16.58
N THR A 36 29.51 4.49 17.05
CA THR A 36 29.52 3.19 16.34
C THR A 36 28.22 2.86 15.62
N MET A 37 27.14 3.60 15.87
CA MET A 37 25.81 3.33 15.30
C MET A 37 25.58 4.10 14.00
N GLU A 38 24.79 3.54 13.09
CA GLU A 38 24.23 4.32 11.99
C GLU A 38 23.13 5.28 12.49
N ALA A 39 22.96 6.41 11.80
CA ALA A 39 21.96 7.42 12.14
C ALA A 39 20.51 6.87 12.15
N GLU A 40 20.21 5.81 11.38
CA GLU A 40 18.94 5.09 11.41
C GLU A 40 18.73 4.27 12.70
N GLU A 41 19.80 3.68 13.25
CA GLU A 41 19.75 2.81 14.43
C GLU A 41 19.48 3.62 15.70
N VAL A 42 20.06 4.83 15.78
CA VAL A 42 19.80 5.80 16.86
C VAL A 42 18.31 6.16 16.94
N TYR A 43 17.59 6.17 15.81
CA TYR A 43 16.15 6.40 15.78
C TYR A 43 15.33 5.12 16.05
N LYS A 44 15.79 3.97 15.56
CA LYS A 44 15.08 2.68 15.71
C LYS A 44 14.99 2.13 17.13
N THR A 45 15.75 2.68 18.08
CA THR A 45 15.64 2.36 19.52
C THR A 45 15.77 0.85 19.81
N GLU A 46 16.88 0.24 19.41
CA GLU A 46 17.22 -1.11 19.84
C GLU A 46 17.62 -1.11 21.33
N LYS A 47 16.60 -1.27 22.20
CA LYS A 47 16.74 -1.17 23.66
C LYS A 47 17.93 -1.97 24.21
N SER A 48 18.12 -3.20 23.72
CA SER A 48 19.22 -4.10 24.10
C SER A 48 20.61 -3.46 24.00
N ILE A 49 20.87 -2.64 22.99
CA ILE A 49 22.16 -1.99 22.77
C ILE A 49 22.40 -0.92 23.84
N TYR A 50 21.37 -0.12 24.12
CA TYR A 50 21.43 0.91 25.18
C TYR A 50 21.61 0.28 26.56
N GLU A 51 20.85 -0.76 26.91
CA GLU A 51 20.99 -1.45 28.21
C GLU A 51 22.44 -1.94 28.44
N ASN A 52 23.08 -2.53 27.43
CA ASN A 52 24.47 -3.00 27.55
C ASN A 52 25.47 -1.86 27.80
N ALA A 53 25.37 -0.77 27.04
CA ALA A 53 26.20 0.42 27.25
C ALA A 53 25.93 1.07 28.62
N LEU A 54 24.68 1.01 29.10
CA LEU A 54 24.29 1.62 30.36
C LEU A 54 24.77 0.82 31.57
N ASN A 55 24.70 -0.51 31.50
CA ASN A 55 25.31 -1.40 32.48
C ASN A 55 26.82 -1.17 32.57
N GLN A 56 27.50 -1.03 31.42
CA GLN A 56 28.93 -0.69 31.40
C GLN A 56 29.22 0.68 32.04
N ALA A 57 28.36 1.68 31.85
CA ALA A 57 28.49 2.97 32.52
C ALA A 57 28.30 2.85 34.04
N VAL A 58 27.29 2.10 34.50
CA VAL A 58 27.04 1.83 35.93
C VAL A 58 28.25 1.14 36.58
N GLU A 59 28.85 0.13 35.93
CA GLU A 59 30.05 -0.54 36.42
C GLU A 59 31.23 0.42 36.62
N ARG A 60 31.49 1.33 35.67
CA ARG A 60 32.57 2.31 35.77
C ARG A 60 32.32 3.37 36.85
N VAL A 61 31.07 3.76 37.06
CA VAL A 61 30.68 4.70 38.13
C VAL A 61 30.81 4.02 39.51
N ALA A 62 30.48 2.72 39.63
CA ALA A 62 30.67 1.93 40.84
C ALA A 62 32.15 1.82 41.25
N GLN A 63 33.07 1.67 40.29
CA GLN A 63 34.53 1.71 40.53
C GLN A 63 35.01 3.02 41.19
N ARG A 64 34.22 4.10 41.13
CA ARG A 64 34.49 5.38 41.78
C ARG A 64 33.63 5.63 43.03
N PHE A 65 33.19 4.55 43.70
CA PHE A 65 32.49 4.56 45.00
C PHE A 65 31.05 5.09 44.97
N VAL A 66 30.44 5.16 43.79
CA VAL A 66 29.06 5.61 43.59
C VAL A 66 28.24 4.48 42.95
N ASN A 67 27.35 3.86 43.72
CA ASN A 67 26.38 2.92 43.17
C ASN A 67 25.21 3.70 42.54
N VAL A 68 24.80 3.28 41.35
CA VAL A 68 23.69 3.82 40.56
C VAL A 68 22.78 2.64 40.21
N ASP A 69 21.50 2.71 40.57
CA ASP A 69 20.61 1.55 40.44
C ASP A 69 20.18 1.30 39.00
N VAL A 70 19.60 2.32 38.35
CA VAL A 70 19.13 2.30 36.96
C VAL A 70 19.30 3.69 36.37
N VAL A 71 19.77 3.78 35.14
CA VAL A 71 19.73 5.00 34.32
C VAL A 71 18.69 4.80 33.22
N ILE A 72 18.02 5.86 32.76
CA ILE A 72 16.98 5.77 31.72
C ILE A 72 17.12 6.93 30.74
N ILE A 73 17.15 6.64 29.45
CA ILE A 73 17.12 7.64 28.38
C ILE A 73 15.69 8.20 28.28
N LYS A 74 15.51 9.51 28.55
CA LYS A 74 14.19 10.17 28.50
C LYS A 74 13.84 10.74 27.12
N LYS A 75 14.83 11.29 26.42
CA LYS A 75 14.71 11.94 25.13
C LYS A 75 16.06 11.93 24.43
N ILE A 76 16.05 11.85 23.11
CA ILE A 76 17.21 12.06 22.24
C ILE A 76 16.89 13.30 21.41
N ASP A 77 17.76 14.32 21.48
CA ASP A 77 17.63 15.55 20.69
C ASP A 77 18.65 15.49 19.54
N MET A 78 18.15 15.51 18.30
CA MET A 78 18.95 15.55 17.08
C MET A 78 18.82 16.92 16.40
N PRO A 79 19.85 17.41 15.66
CA PRO A 79 19.70 18.60 14.83
C PRO A 79 18.69 18.36 13.69
N ASP A 80 17.81 19.33 13.44
CA ASP A 80 16.74 19.28 12.43
C ASP A 80 17.22 18.82 11.03
N SER A 81 18.45 19.18 10.65
CA SER A 81 19.06 18.79 9.38
C SER A 81 19.28 17.27 9.25
N VAL A 82 19.67 16.63 10.36
CA VAL A 82 19.91 15.18 10.43
C VAL A 82 18.57 14.44 10.45
N GLU A 83 17.61 14.89 11.25
CA GLU A 83 16.27 14.28 11.30
C GLU A 83 15.60 14.33 9.92
N LYS A 84 15.67 15.47 9.23
CA LYS A 84 15.16 15.64 7.87
C LYS A 84 15.81 14.65 6.89
N ALA A 85 17.13 14.55 6.89
CA ALA A 85 17.86 13.65 5.98
C ALA A 85 17.54 12.17 6.23
N ILE A 86 17.41 11.75 7.50
CA ILE A 86 16.98 10.39 7.87
C ILE A 86 15.55 10.14 7.37
N ARG A 87 14.63 11.10 7.59
CA ARG A 87 13.22 10.99 7.18
C ARG A 87 13.09 10.85 5.66
N GLU A 88 13.79 11.69 4.89
CA GLU A 88 13.83 11.60 3.43
C GLU A 88 14.40 10.26 2.96
N LYS A 89 15.49 9.75 3.56
CA LYS A 89 16.08 8.44 3.23
C LYS A 89 15.11 7.29 3.50
N ILE A 90 14.42 7.30 4.64
CA ILE A 90 13.42 6.28 5.01
C ILE A 90 12.22 6.33 4.06
N GLU A 91 11.74 7.52 3.70
CA GLU A 91 10.66 7.71 2.73
C GLU A 91 11.05 7.14 1.35
N GLN A 92 12.22 7.48 0.83
CA GLN A 92 12.70 6.95 -0.45
C GLN A 92 12.88 5.42 -0.42
N LYS A 93 13.31 4.85 0.71
CA LYS A 93 13.42 3.40 0.89
C LYS A 93 12.05 2.70 0.79
N HIS A 94 11.02 3.24 1.47
CA HIS A 94 9.67 2.70 1.38
C HIS A 94 9.03 2.92 0.00
N ILE A 95 9.33 4.03 -0.67
CA ILE A 95 8.91 4.26 -2.06
C ILE A 95 9.53 3.19 -2.98
N ALA A 96 10.85 2.96 -2.89
CA ALA A 96 11.55 1.95 -3.70
C ALA A 96 10.99 0.53 -3.46
N GLU A 97 10.75 0.17 -2.20
CA GLU A 97 10.12 -1.10 -1.80
C GLU A 97 8.70 -1.24 -2.37
N ALA A 98 7.87 -0.19 -2.27
CA ALA A 98 6.53 -0.17 -2.87
C ALA A 98 6.57 -0.26 -4.41
N HIS A 99 7.60 0.28 -5.06
CA HIS A 99 7.81 0.12 -6.50
C HIS A 99 8.15 -1.33 -6.89
N ILE A 100 8.96 -2.04 -6.10
CA ILE A 100 9.26 -3.47 -6.31
C ILE A 100 7.96 -4.28 -6.22
N PHE A 101 7.15 -4.08 -5.18
CA PHE A 101 5.86 -4.76 -5.04
C PHE A 101 4.87 -4.40 -6.15
N ARG A 102 4.86 -3.15 -6.62
CA ARG A 102 4.06 -2.74 -7.78
C ARG A 102 4.48 -3.48 -9.05
N ILE A 103 5.78 -3.56 -9.35
CA ILE A 103 6.31 -4.28 -10.52
C ILE A 103 5.92 -5.75 -10.45
N GLU A 104 6.05 -6.39 -9.30
CA GLU A 104 5.69 -7.81 -9.13
C GLU A 104 4.19 -8.04 -9.32
N ARG A 105 3.35 -7.14 -8.79
CA ARG A 105 1.90 -7.16 -9.04
C ARG A 105 1.55 -7.04 -10.53
N GLU A 106 2.19 -6.13 -11.26
CA GLU A 106 1.93 -5.97 -12.70
C GLU A 106 2.37 -7.21 -13.51
N LYS A 107 3.46 -7.89 -13.12
CA LYS A 107 3.84 -9.18 -13.73
C LYS A 107 2.78 -10.25 -13.50
N LEU A 108 2.29 -10.38 -12.27
CA LEU A 108 1.26 -11.37 -11.91
C LEU A 108 -0.07 -11.09 -12.63
N GLU A 109 -0.45 -9.81 -12.80
CA GLU A 109 -1.60 -9.42 -13.62
C GLU A 109 -1.40 -9.71 -15.12
N ALA A 110 -0.20 -9.46 -15.65
CA ALA A 110 0.13 -9.79 -17.05
C ALA A 110 0.04 -11.31 -17.29
N GLU A 111 0.57 -12.12 -16.37
CA GLU A 111 0.49 -13.58 -16.45
C GLU A 111 -0.95 -14.09 -16.29
N ARG A 112 -1.74 -13.51 -15.37
CA ARG A 112 -3.18 -13.82 -15.26
C ARG A 112 -3.92 -13.58 -16.58
N ARG A 113 -3.66 -12.46 -17.26
CA ARG A 113 -4.25 -12.13 -18.57
C ARG A 113 -3.76 -13.05 -19.68
N ARG A 114 -2.49 -13.50 -19.64
CA ARG A 114 -1.96 -14.50 -20.58
C ARG A 114 -2.73 -15.82 -20.45
N ILE A 115 -2.88 -16.32 -19.23
CA ILE A 115 -3.63 -17.55 -18.94
C ILE A 115 -5.11 -17.41 -19.32
N GLU A 116 -5.74 -16.26 -19.04
CA GLU A 116 -7.12 -15.98 -19.42
C GLU A 116 -7.32 -15.97 -20.94
N ALA A 117 -6.40 -15.33 -21.69
CA ALA A 117 -6.43 -15.32 -23.15
C ALA A 117 -6.15 -16.71 -23.77
N GLU A 118 -5.24 -17.49 -23.19
CA GLU A 118 -4.97 -18.87 -23.62
C GLU A 118 -6.15 -19.80 -23.36
N GLY A 119 -6.80 -19.67 -22.20
CA GLY A 119 -8.04 -20.38 -21.87
C GLY A 119 -9.19 -20.03 -22.80
N MET A 120 -9.40 -18.73 -23.08
CA MET A 120 -10.42 -18.26 -24.03
C MET A 120 -10.14 -18.75 -25.45
N LYS A 121 -8.87 -18.74 -25.90
CA LYS A 121 -8.48 -19.28 -27.21
C LYS A 121 -8.80 -20.78 -27.29
N ALA A 122 -8.35 -21.56 -26.32
CA ALA A 122 -8.60 -23.01 -26.29
C ALA A 122 -10.11 -23.33 -26.24
N TYR A 123 -10.88 -22.56 -25.47
CA TYR A 123 -12.34 -22.65 -25.46
C TYR A 123 -12.96 -22.37 -26.84
N ASN A 124 -12.54 -21.30 -27.51
CA ASN A 124 -13.03 -20.95 -28.84
C ASN A 124 -12.63 -21.99 -29.91
N ASP A 125 -11.43 -22.57 -29.83
CA ASP A 125 -10.96 -23.63 -30.73
C ASP A 125 -11.78 -24.93 -30.55
N ILE A 126 -12.06 -25.32 -29.29
CA ILE A 126 -12.94 -26.45 -28.95
C ILE A 126 -14.39 -26.18 -29.40
N LEU A 127 -14.90 -24.97 -29.18
CA LEU A 127 -16.24 -24.58 -29.58
C LEU A 127 -16.37 -24.62 -31.11
N ALA A 128 -15.42 -24.01 -31.85
CA ALA A 128 -15.41 -24.00 -33.31
C ALA A 128 -15.36 -25.41 -33.90
N SER A 129 -14.56 -26.32 -33.34
CA SER A 129 -14.55 -27.73 -33.76
C SER A 129 -15.83 -28.51 -33.42
N SER A 130 -16.63 -28.03 -32.47
CA SER A 130 -17.94 -28.60 -32.11
C SER A 130 -19.10 -28.01 -32.95
N LEU A 131 -18.87 -26.90 -33.65
CA LEU A 131 -19.86 -26.23 -34.49
C LEU A 131 -19.86 -26.79 -35.91
N SER A 132 -20.82 -27.68 -36.21
CA SER A 132 -21.17 -28.03 -37.59
C SER A 132 -22.03 -26.92 -38.23
N GLY A 133 -21.98 -26.78 -39.56
CA GLY A 133 -22.81 -25.84 -40.31
C GLY A 133 -24.30 -26.01 -40.05
N ASP A 134 -24.76 -27.27 -39.92
CA ASP A 134 -26.16 -27.59 -39.59
C ASP A 134 -26.57 -27.10 -38.20
N VAL A 135 -25.64 -27.13 -37.23
CA VAL A 135 -25.87 -26.64 -35.85
C VAL A 135 -25.96 -25.12 -35.85
N LEU A 136 -25.10 -24.42 -36.60
CA LEU A 136 -25.19 -22.97 -36.80
C LEU A 136 -26.51 -22.56 -37.49
N GLN A 137 -26.94 -23.29 -38.51
CA GLN A 137 -28.21 -23.04 -39.18
C GLN A 137 -29.40 -23.28 -38.24
N TRP A 138 -29.38 -24.36 -37.46
CA TRP A 138 -30.42 -24.65 -36.46
C TRP A 138 -30.47 -23.60 -35.34
N MET A 139 -29.31 -23.14 -34.84
CA MET A 139 -29.22 -22.04 -33.88
C MET A 139 -29.76 -20.73 -34.47
N GLY A 140 -29.45 -20.42 -35.73
CA GLY A 140 -29.99 -19.25 -36.44
C GLY A 140 -31.51 -19.29 -36.59
N ILE A 141 -32.07 -20.46 -36.90
CA ILE A 141 -33.53 -20.67 -36.93
C ILE A 141 -34.14 -20.48 -35.53
N ASN A 142 -33.53 -21.04 -34.48
CA ASN A 142 -34.05 -20.93 -33.13
C ASN A 142 -33.98 -19.49 -32.60
N ALA A 143 -32.88 -18.77 -32.85
CA ALA A 143 -32.76 -17.35 -32.53
C ALA A 143 -33.79 -16.50 -33.28
N THR A 144 -34.08 -16.83 -34.55
CA THR A 144 -35.15 -16.17 -35.32
C THR A 144 -36.55 -16.49 -34.77
N LEU A 145 -36.78 -17.70 -34.28
CA LEU A 145 -38.03 -18.13 -33.66
C LEU A 145 -38.26 -17.46 -32.30
N GLU A 146 -37.23 -17.37 -31.45
CA GLU A 146 -37.28 -16.63 -30.18
C GLU A 146 -37.51 -15.14 -30.44
N LEU A 147 -36.79 -14.56 -31.40
CA LEU A 147 -36.98 -13.19 -31.83
C LEU A 147 -38.40 -12.94 -32.34
N SER A 148 -39.00 -13.86 -33.11
CA SER A 148 -40.38 -13.74 -33.61
C SER A 148 -41.44 -13.77 -32.49
N LYS A 149 -41.13 -14.39 -31.34
CA LYS A 149 -42.02 -14.45 -30.16
C LYS A 149 -42.00 -13.19 -29.29
N SER A 150 -41.04 -12.29 -29.49
CA SER A 150 -41.01 -11.01 -28.76
C SER A 150 -42.09 -10.04 -29.27
N ASP A 151 -42.58 -9.12 -28.43
CA ASP A 151 -43.69 -8.22 -28.80
C ASP A 151 -43.25 -6.95 -29.57
N ASN A 152 -41.95 -6.64 -29.63
CA ASN A 152 -41.43 -5.43 -30.27
C ASN A 152 -41.54 -5.44 -31.80
N SER A 153 -41.65 -4.26 -32.43
CA SER A 153 -41.52 -4.14 -33.89
C SER A 153 -40.14 -4.61 -34.38
N LYS A 154 -40.12 -5.41 -35.45
CA LYS A 154 -38.91 -6.07 -35.97
C LYS A 154 -38.77 -5.87 -37.47
N VAL A 155 -37.55 -5.54 -37.91
CA VAL A 155 -37.14 -5.52 -39.31
C VAL A 155 -35.99 -6.51 -39.47
N VAL A 156 -36.17 -7.52 -40.32
CA VAL A 156 -35.18 -8.58 -40.55
C VAL A 156 -34.64 -8.44 -41.98
N ILE A 157 -33.34 -8.20 -42.12
CA ILE A 157 -32.67 -8.09 -43.42
C ILE A 157 -31.80 -9.33 -43.62
N ILE A 158 -32.22 -10.19 -44.54
CA ILE A 158 -31.51 -11.42 -44.89
C ILE A 158 -30.55 -11.12 -46.06
N GLY A 159 -29.26 -11.32 -45.84
CA GLY A 159 -28.23 -11.18 -46.88
C GLY A 159 -28.17 -12.35 -47.86
N ASN A 160 -27.36 -12.17 -48.92
CA ASN A 160 -27.15 -13.12 -50.02
C ASN A 160 -27.03 -14.60 -49.55
N PRO A 161 -27.71 -15.59 -50.18
CA PRO A 161 -28.03 -16.88 -49.55
C PRO A 161 -26.88 -17.90 -49.51
N LYS A 162 -25.63 -17.47 -49.69
CA LYS A 162 -24.46 -18.34 -49.53
C LYS A 162 -23.89 -18.34 -48.11
N ASP A 163 -23.81 -17.17 -47.45
CA ASP A 163 -23.21 -17.01 -46.11
C ASP A 163 -23.84 -15.86 -45.28
N GLY A 164 -25.01 -15.35 -45.68
CA GLY A 164 -25.62 -14.16 -45.08
C GLY A 164 -26.22 -14.37 -43.70
N LEU A 165 -25.41 -14.35 -42.64
CA LEU A 165 -25.89 -14.18 -41.25
C LEU A 165 -26.83 -12.94 -41.18
N PRO A 166 -28.08 -13.09 -40.68
CA PRO A 166 -29.04 -12.00 -40.71
C PRO A 166 -28.62 -10.86 -39.78
N ILE A 167 -28.50 -9.65 -40.33
CA ILE A 167 -28.21 -8.45 -39.53
C ILE A 167 -29.52 -7.96 -38.94
N ILE A 168 -29.61 -8.02 -37.61
CA ILE A 168 -30.81 -7.68 -36.84
C ILE A 168 -30.53 -6.40 -36.05
N GLY A 169 -31.20 -5.31 -36.44
CA GLY A 169 -31.16 -4.05 -35.73
C GLY A 169 -32.57 -3.66 -35.28
N ALA A 170 -32.75 -3.39 -33.99
CA ALA A 170 -33.94 -2.72 -33.51
C ALA A 170 -33.86 -1.23 -33.92
N ILE A 171 -34.40 -0.89 -35.10
CA ILE A 171 -34.64 0.50 -35.46
C ILE A 171 -35.93 0.92 -34.74
N PRO A 172 -35.88 1.83 -33.75
CA PRO A 172 -37.10 2.37 -33.16
C PRO A 172 -37.82 3.19 -34.23
N MET A 173 -38.95 2.67 -34.71
CA MET A 173 -39.85 3.38 -35.63
C MET A 173 -40.77 4.35 -34.86
N ASP A 174 -40.17 5.17 -33.99
CA ASP A 174 -40.81 6.39 -33.51
C ASP A 174 -40.41 7.54 -34.44
N GLY A 175 -41.41 8.28 -34.90
CA GLY A 175 -41.25 9.24 -35.99
C GLY A 175 -40.48 10.49 -35.56
N ASP A 176 -39.18 10.55 -35.86
CA ASP A 176 -38.45 11.82 -35.91
C ASP A 176 -37.25 11.76 -36.89
N ILE A 177 -37.52 11.85 -38.21
CA ILE A 177 -36.50 12.02 -39.27
C ILE A 177 -35.98 13.49 -39.26
N GLY A 178 -35.81 14.05 -38.06
CA GLY A 178 -35.80 15.48 -37.77
C GLY A 178 -34.56 15.98 -37.03
N LYS A 179 -33.46 15.20 -36.98
CA LYS A 179 -32.13 15.65 -36.50
C LYS A 179 -30.97 14.70 -36.87
N LEU A 180 -30.77 14.45 -38.17
CA LEU A 180 -29.45 14.03 -38.65
C LEU A 180 -28.46 15.20 -38.49
N LYS A 181 -27.81 15.24 -37.32
CA LYS A 181 -26.78 16.22 -36.98
C LYS A 181 -25.62 16.05 -37.96
N GLN A 182 -25.41 17.04 -38.83
CA GLN A 182 -24.36 17.00 -39.85
C GLN A 182 -23.01 16.65 -39.22
N VAL A 183 -22.45 15.50 -39.61
CA VAL A 183 -21.05 15.15 -39.36
C VAL A 183 -20.21 16.12 -40.19
N LYS A 184 -19.65 17.14 -39.55
CA LYS A 184 -18.71 18.06 -40.21
C LYS A 184 -17.40 17.32 -40.47
N SER A 185 -17.01 17.25 -41.73
CA SER A 185 -15.71 16.73 -42.17
C SER A 185 -14.55 17.50 -41.50
N PRO A 186 -13.43 16.84 -41.16
CA PRO A 186 -12.27 17.51 -40.59
C PRO A 186 -11.41 18.16 -41.69
N THR A 187 -11.35 19.49 -41.74
CA THR A 187 -10.36 20.21 -42.57
C THR A 187 -9.77 21.41 -41.85
N GLU A 188 -8.48 21.25 -41.54
CA GLU A 188 -7.40 22.21 -41.30
C GLU A 188 -7.60 23.74 -41.10
N LYS A 189 -6.82 24.22 -40.11
CA LYS A 189 -5.91 25.41 -40.10
C LYS A 189 -6.41 26.79 -39.59
N LYS A 190 -5.70 27.20 -38.52
CA LYS A 190 -5.15 28.54 -38.22
C LYS A 190 -6.12 29.70 -37.91
N GLN A 191 -6.21 30.06 -36.62
CA GLN A 191 -5.46 31.20 -36.04
C GLN A 191 -5.78 31.40 -34.53
N ASN A 192 -4.72 31.49 -33.72
CA ASN A 192 -4.69 32.31 -32.49
C ASN A 192 -4.60 33.79 -32.92
N PRO A 193 -5.05 34.81 -32.14
CA PRO A 193 -4.43 35.08 -30.82
C PRO A 193 -5.23 35.88 -29.74
N VAL A 194 -4.56 36.08 -28.59
CA VAL A 194 -4.74 37.12 -27.54
C VAL A 194 -5.79 36.88 -26.42
N SER A 195 -5.28 36.63 -25.20
CA SER A 195 -5.90 36.94 -23.90
C SER A 195 -5.77 38.45 -23.58
N PRO A 196 -6.66 39.09 -22.81
CA PRO A 196 -6.73 38.92 -21.34
C PRO A 196 -8.20 38.86 -20.82
N GLU A 197 -8.59 38.88 -19.52
CA GLU A 197 -7.95 39.40 -18.30
C GLU A 197 -8.60 38.87 -16.98
N ASN A 198 -7.79 38.72 -15.91
CA ASN A 198 -8.07 38.88 -14.47
C ASN A 198 -9.42 38.52 -13.79
N LYS A 199 -9.40 37.48 -12.93
CA LYS A 199 -9.49 37.49 -11.43
C LYS A 199 -9.90 36.10 -10.91
N ALA A 200 -9.05 35.37 -10.19
CA ALA A 200 -8.78 35.48 -8.74
C ALA A 200 -9.94 34.96 -7.87
N GLU A 201 -9.79 33.75 -7.29
CA GLU A 201 -10.09 33.38 -5.89
C GLU A 201 -9.97 31.86 -5.65
N THR A 202 -9.02 31.46 -4.80
CA THR A 202 -9.10 30.25 -3.95
C THR A 202 -9.87 30.65 -2.68
N PRO A 203 -10.56 29.76 -1.91
CA PRO A 203 -9.87 28.62 -1.28
C PRO A 203 -10.71 27.37 -0.84
N THR A 204 -9.99 26.40 -0.28
CA THR A 204 -10.42 25.46 0.79
C THR A 204 -11.24 24.19 0.46
N SER A 205 -10.54 23.05 0.58
CA SER A 205 -10.89 21.82 1.32
C SER A 205 -12.36 21.47 1.64
N LYS A 206 -12.72 20.20 1.37
CA LYS A 206 -13.56 19.39 2.27
C LYS A 206 -13.27 17.89 2.12
N LEU A 207 -12.76 17.27 3.18
CA LEU A 207 -12.92 15.83 3.45
C LEU A 207 -14.39 15.53 3.79
N PRO A 208 -14.86 14.29 3.56
CA PRO A 208 -15.87 13.67 4.41
C PRO A 208 -15.19 12.85 5.52
N GLN A 209 -15.60 13.07 6.77
CA GLN A 209 -15.25 12.21 7.90
C GLN A 209 -16.20 11.01 8.01
N SER A 210 -15.70 10.01 8.72
CA SER A 210 -16.39 8.85 9.29
C SER A 210 -17.77 9.13 9.90
N ALA A 211 -18.66 8.14 9.80
CA ALA A 211 -19.78 7.97 10.72
C ALA A 211 -19.62 6.64 11.48
N GLU A 212 -19.54 6.71 12.81
CA GLU A 212 -19.55 5.55 13.70
C GLU A 212 -20.96 4.97 13.84
N LYS A 213 -21.06 3.66 14.08
CA LYS A 213 -21.97 3.16 15.13
C LYS A 213 -21.53 1.81 15.69
N THR A 214 -21.17 1.84 16.96
CA THR A 214 -20.83 0.71 17.84
C THR A 214 -22.06 0.14 18.56
N GLY A 215 -21.92 -1.07 19.12
CA GLY A 215 -22.90 -1.75 19.98
C GLY A 215 -23.27 -3.15 19.44
N GLU A 216 -22.59 -4.22 19.87
CA GLU A 216 -23.02 -5.09 21.00
C GLU A 216 -24.35 -5.82 20.73
N LYS A 217 -24.55 -7.15 20.88
CA LYS A 217 -23.88 -8.29 21.55
C LYS A 217 -24.45 -9.60 20.90
N THR A 218 -24.03 -10.86 21.11
CA THR A 218 -23.06 -11.58 21.98
C THR A 218 -22.82 -12.99 21.38
N GLY A 219 -21.78 -13.73 21.79
CA GLY A 219 -21.86 -15.21 21.87
C GLY A 219 -20.73 -16.05 21.25
N ASN A 220 -20.04 -16.80 22.11
CA ASN A 220 -19.32 -18.09 21.90
C ASN A 220 -19.01 -18.60 20.48
N ALA A 221 -17.72 -18.88 20.24
CA ALA A 221 -17.25 -20.28 20.15
C ALA A 221 -15.73 -20.37 20.34
N ALA A 222 -15.27 -21.10 21.36
CA ALA A 222 -13.90 -21.58 21.43
C ALA A 222 -13.82 -22.95 20.73
N LEU A 223 -12.76 -23.21 19.96
CA LEU A 223 -12.35 -24.56 19.58
C LEU A 223 -10.88 -24.80 20.00
N PRO A 224 -10.50 -26.03 20.34
CA PRO A 224 -9.45 -26.27 21.33
C PRO A 224 -8.07 -26.60 20.74
N GLU A 225 -7.08 -26.56 21.64
CA GLU A 225 -5.74 -27.10 21.43
C GLU A 225 -5.76 -28.60 21.08
N ALA A 226 -4.85 -29.02 20.21
CA ALA A 226 -4.52 -30.44 20.00
C ALA A 226 -3.04 -30.68 20.32
N LYS A 227 -2.79 -31.55 21.31
CA LYS A 227 -1.47 -32.07 21.68
C LYS A 227 -1.60 -33.55 22.00
N LYS A 228 -0.49 -34.30 21.85
CA LYS A 228 -0.33 -35.77 21.94
C LYS A 228 -0.67 -36.51 20.62
N GLU A 229 0.04 -37.57 20.21
CA GLU A 229 1.24 -38.19 20.80
C GLU A 229 2.11 -38.91 19.73
N SER A 230 3.33 -39.22 20.15
CA SER A 230 4.35 -40.09 19.54
C SER A 230 3.91 -41.17 18.55
N SER A 231 4.75 -41.37 17.52
CA SER A 231 5.32 -42.71 17.28
C SER A 231 6.74 -42.62 16.70
N GLN A 232 7.63 -43.45 17.22
CA GLN A 232 8.98 -43.65 16.69
C GLN A 232 8.94 -44.68 15.55
N LYS A 233 9.63 -44.40 14.43
CA LYS A 233 10.45 -45.39 13.72
C LYS A 233 11.39 -44.73 12.72
#